data_AF-A0A951DZ35-F1
#
_entry.id   AF-A0A951DZ35-F1
#
_cell.length_a   1.000
_cell.length_b   1.000
_cell.length_c   1.000
_cell.angle_alpha   90.00
_cell.angle_beta   90.00
_cell.angle_gamma   90.00
#
_symmetry.space_group_name_H-M   'P 1'
#
loop_
_entity.id
_entity.type
_entity.pdbx_description
1 polymer ?
#
loop_
_entity_poly.entity_id
_entity_poly.type
_entity_poly.pdbx_seq_one_letter_code
_entity_poly.pdbx_strand_id
1 'polypeptide(L)'
;MPLDVNFILRNLPLFWKGLVVTIELSLLAIGLALAWGLVVAFARMSSRWPLRTAAAAYIELVRDTPVLVQMYFIYFGFSMAGFGLTGFASGLLALVLQNGGYIAEIYRSGIESVSVKQVEGGKALGMSYWDAMSLV
;
A
#
# COMPACT_ATOMS: atom_id res chain seq x y z
N MET A 1 33.40 -12.62 -19.35
CA MET A 1 32.97 -13.93 -18.82
C MET A 1 31.82 -14.43 -19.70
N PRO A 2 31.90 -15.63 -20.30
CA PRO A 2 30.78 -16.20 -21.03
C PRO A 2 29.63 -16.57 -20.07
N LEU A 3 28.40 -16.59 -20.58
CA LEU A 3 27.23 -17.05 -19.83
C LEU A 3 27.41 -18.54 -19.47
N ASP A 4 27.43 -18.87 -18.18
CA ASP A 4 27.49 -20.26 -17.71
C ASP A 4 26.08 -20.84 -17.51
N VAL A 5 25.59 -21.53 -18.54
CA VAL A 5 24.27 -22.17 -18.53
C VAL A 5 24.22 -23.34 -17.54
N ASN A 6 25.33 -24.05 -17.32
CA ASN A 6 25.38 -25.18 -16.39
C ASN A 6 25.19 -24.71 -14.94
N PHE A 7 25.75 -23.55 -14.59
CA PHE A 7 25.49 -22.92 -13.30
C PHE A 7 24.00 -22.65 -13.09
N ILE A 8 23.31 -22.10 -14.11
CA ILE A 8 21.88 -21.78 -14.02
C ILE A 8 21.06 -23.05 -13.82
N LEU A 9 21.28 -24.09 -14.64
CA LEU A 9 20.53 -25.34 -14.58
C LEU A 9 20.68 -26.04 -13.22
N ARG A 10 21.89 -26.02 -12.63
CA ARG A 10 22.14 -26.60 -11.29
C ARG A 10 21.44 -25.84 -10.16
N ASN A 11 21.22 -24.53 -10.34
CA ASN A 11 20.59 -23.68 -9.33
C ASN A 11 19.10 -23.41 -9.60
N LEU A 12 18.49 -24.05 -10.60
CA LEU A 12 17.05 -23.94 -10.89
C LEU A 12 16.15 -24.09 -9.65
N PRO A 13 16.38 -25.05 -8.73
CA PRO A 13 15.57 -25.16 -7.52
C PRO A 13 15.64 -23.92 -6.60
N LEU A 14 16.80 -23.27 -6.52
CA LEU A 14 16.98 -22.05 -5.73
C LEU A 14 16.25 -20.87 -6.36
N PHE A 15 16.35 -20.71 -7.68
CA PHE A 15 15.60 -19.69 -8.41
C PHE A 15 14.08 -19.91 -8.29
N TRP A 16 13.62 -21.16 -8.36
CA TRP A 16 12.22 -21.50 -8.13
C TRP A 16 11.75 -21.08 -6.74
N LYS A 17 12.55 -21.37 -5.71
CA LYS A 17 12.24 -20.94 -4.33
C LYS A 17 12.16 -19.40 -4.23
N GLY A 18 13.09 -18.69 -4.86
CA GLY A 18 13.08 -17.22 -4.90
C GLY A 18 11.84 -16.66 -5.61
N LEU A 19 11.43 -17.27 -6.71
CA LEU A 19 10.21 -16.93 -7.43
C LEU A 19 8.96 -17.11 -6.56
N VAL A 20 8.84 -18.27 -5.90
CA VAL A 20 7.71 -18.56 -5.00
C VAL A 20 7.63 -17.51 -3.87
N VAL A 21 8.75 -17.22 -3.20
CA VAL A 21 8.79 -16.22 -2.13
C VAL A 21 8.42 -14.82 -2.66
N THR A 22 8.85 -14.48 -3.87
CA THR A 22 8.51 -13.18 -4.50
C THR A 22 7.02 -13.08 -4.76
N ILE A 23 6.40 -14.13 -5.32
CA ILE A 23 4.95 -14.17 -5.59
C ILE A 23 4.18 -14.10 -4.27
N GLU A 24 4.55 -14.90 -3.28
CA GLU A 24 3.91 -14.92 -1.96
C GLU A 24 3.95 -13.54 -1.30
N LEU A 25 5.15 -12.94 -1.22
CA LEU A 25 5.35 -11.62 -0.64
C LEU A 25 4.54 -10.55 -1.40
N SER A 26 4.52 -10.60 -2.73
CA SER A 26 3.82 -9.63 -3.56
C SER A 26 2.30 -9.71 -3.38
N LEU A 27 1.73 -10.92 -3.39
CA LEU A 27 0.29 -11.11 -3.23
C LEU A 27 -0.18 -10.66 -1.85
N LEU A 28 0.55 -11.02 -0.79
CA LEU A 28 0.25 -10.58 0.57
C LEU A 28 0.39 -9.06 0.70
N ALA A 29 1.48 -8.49 0.18
CA ALA A 29 1.72 -7.05 0.24
C ALA A 29 0.62 -6.27 -0.49
N ILE A 30 0.24 -6.67 -1.70
CA ILE A 30 -0.83 -6.02 -2.47
C ILE A 30 -2.16 -6.12 -1.73
N GLY A 31 -2.56 -7.30 -1.27
CA GLY A 31 -3.83 -7.50 -0.58
C GLY A 31 -3.94 -6.65 0.69
N LEU A 32 -2.89 -6.65 1.51
CA LEU A 32 -2.85 -5.85 2.74
C LEU A 32 -2.73 -4.35 2.46
N ALA A 33 -1.97 -3.95 1.44
CA ALA A 33 -1.83 -2.54 1.06
C ALA A 33 -3.13 -1.97 0.48
N LEU A 34 -3.94 -2.77 -0.23
CA LEU A 34 -5.28 -2.37 -0.67
C LEU A 34 -6.19 -2.08 0.53
N ALA A 35 -6.26 -3.01 1.49
CA ALA A 35 -7.06 -2.82 2.70
C ALA A 35 -6.57 -1.61 3.52
N TRP A 36 -5.26 -1.50 3.74
CA TRP A 36 -4.66 -0.41 4.49
C TRP A 36 -4.82 0.94 3.78
N GLY A 37 -4.56 0.98 2.48
CA GLY A 37 -4.73 2.18 1.66
C GLY A 37 -6.17 2.68 1.65
N LEU A 38 -7.17 1.79 1.67
CA LEU A 38 -8.57 2.19 1.78
C LEU A 38 -8.87 2.87 3.13
N VAL A 39 -8.37 2.32 4.24
CA VAL A 39 -8.51 2.93 5.58
C VAL A 39 -7.87 4.32 5.60
N VAL A 40 -6.65 4.43 5.07
CA VAL A 40 -5.92 5.71 5.00
C VAL A 40 -6.63 6.71 4.08
N ALA A 41 -7.20 6.27 2.95
CA ALA A 41 -7.97 7.14 2.06
C ALA A 41 -9.19 7.74 2.76
N PHE A 42 -9.98 6.93 3.48
CA PHE A 42 -11.11 7.44 4.26
C PHE A 42 -10.68 8.38 5.38
N ALA A 43 -9.58 8.08 6.07
CA ALA A 43 -9.02 8.99 7.07
C ALA A 43 -8.59 10.32 6.42
N ARG A 44 -8.00 10.28 5.23
CA ARG A 44 -7.56 11.45 4.46
C ARG A 44 -8.73 12.31 3.97
N MET A 45 -9.86 11.69 3.62
CA MET A 45 -11.08 12.38 3.18
C MET A 45 -11.99 12.82 4.35
N SER A 46 -11.63 12.50 5.58
CA SER A 46 -12.43 12.81 6.76
C SER A 46 -12.58 14.33 6.98
N SER A 47 -13.76 14.75 7.45
CA SER A 47 -14.00 16.13 7.89
C SER A 47 -13.27 16.47 9.20
N ARG A 48 -12.85 15.45 9.97
CA ARG A 48 -12.11 15.64 11.23
C ARG A 48 -10.65 15.97 10.92
N TRP A 49 -10.25 17.20 11.23
CA TRP A 49 -8.91 17.69 10.94
C TRP A 49 -7.77 16.80 11.48
N PRO A 50 -7.84 16.18 12.69
CA PRO A 50 -6.72 15.36 13.17
C PRO A 50 -6.51 14.10 12.32
N LEU A 51 -7.60 13.44 11.91
CA LEU A 51 -7.53 12.24 11.07
C LEU A 51 -6.96 12.56 9.69
N ARG A 52 -7.47 13.65 9.09
CA ARG A 52 -7.03 14.11 7.78
C ARG A 52 -5.55 14.50 7.76
N THR A 53 -5.07 15.17 8.80
CA THR A 53 -3.68 15.59 8.92
C THR A 53 -2.76 14.41 9.23
N ALA A 54 -3.17 13.50 10.13
CA ALA A 54 -2.39 12.30 10.43
C ALA A 54 -2.24 11.39 9.19
N ALA A 55 -3.31 11.21 8.42
CA ALA A 55 -3.25 10.47 7.15
C ALA A 55 -2.36 11.18 6.12
N ALA A 56 -2.40 12.52 6.05
CA ALA A 56 -1.52 13.28 5.16
C ALA A 56 -0.04 13.05 5.50
N ALA A 57 0.32 13.24 6.78
CA ALA A 57 1.68 13.08 7.27
C ALA A 57 2.18 11.65 7.04
N TYR A 58 1.33 10.65 7.28
CA TYR A 58 1.63 9.27 6.94
C TYR A 58 1.92 9.09 5.45
N ILE A 59 1.04 9.57 4.56
CA ILE A 59 1.18 9.45 3.10
C ILE A 59 2.48 10.11 2.63
N GLU A 60 2.75 11.34 3.06
CA GLU A 60 3.96 12.09 2.73
C GLU A 60 5.20 11.34 3.21
N LEU A 61 5.24 10.95 4.49
CA LEU A 61 6.38 10.26 5.07
C LEU A 61 6.71 8.94 4.35
N VAL A 62 5.70 8.10 4.10
CA VAL A 62 5.97 6.82 3.45
C VAL A 62 6.31 6.99 1.98
N ARG A 63 5.67 7.91 1.24
CA ARG A 63 5.93 8.09 -0.21
C ARG A 63 7.24 8.80 -0.51
N ASP A 64 7.70 9.65 0.39
CA ASP A 64 8.94 10.43 0.21
C ASP A 64 10.18 9.73 0.81
N THR A 65 10.01 8.58 1.47
CA THR A 65 11.10 7.79 2.05
C THR A 65 11.38 6.52 1.24
N PRO A 66 12.64 6.21 0.88
CA PRO A 66 12.95 4.97 0.16
C PRO A 66 12.49 3.72 0.91
N VAL A 67 11.81 2.80 0.22
CA VAL A 67 11.30 1.55 0.83
C VAL A 67 12.40 0.73 1.51
N LEU A 68 13.63 0.76 0.98
CA LEU A 68 14.78 0.08 1.59
C LEU A 68 15.09 0.63 2.99
N VAL A 69 15.01 1.96 3.16
CA VAL A 69 15.20 2.60 4.46
C VAL A 69 14.08 2.17 5.42
N GLN A 70 12.84 2.12 4.95
CA GLN A 70 11.71 1.65 5.76
C GLN A 70 11.89 0.19 6.20
N MET A 71 12.34 -0.70 5.30
CA MET A 71 12.65 -2.09 5.62
C MET A 71 13.71 -2.20 6.72
N TYR A 72 14.79 -1.42 6.64
CA TYR A 72 15.83 -1.41 7.66
C TYR A 72 15.35 -0.86 8.99
N PHE A 73 14.60 0.24 8.99
CA PHE A 73 14.01 0.80 10.21
C PHE A 73 13.07 -0.19 10.88
N ILE A 74 12.24 -0.91 10.13
CA ILE A 74 11.33 -1.91 10.68
C ILE A 74 12.12 -3.10 11.24
N TYR A 75 13.05 -3.67 10.46
CA TYR A 75 13.82 -4.84 10.88
C TYR A 75 14.65 -4.57 12.14
N PHE A 76 15.46 -3.50 12.14
CA PHE A 76 16.34 -3.19 13.26
C PHE A 76 15.61 -2.47 14.41
N GLY A 77 14.66 -1.59 14.11
CA GLY A 77 13.92 -0.84 15.13
C GLY A 77 13.05 -1.75 16.00
N PHE A 78 12.35 -2.72 15.40
CA PHE A 78 11.60 -3.72 16.18
C PHE A 78 12.54 -4.59 17.03
N SER A 79 13.68 -5.00 16.47
CA SER A 79 14.67 -5.78 17.20
C SER A 79 15.20 -5.03 18.43
N MET A 80 15.49 -3.73 18.29
CA MET A 80 15.87 -2.85 19.41
C MET A 80 14.77 -2.70 20.46
N ALA A 81 13.50 -2.74 20.05
CA ALA A 81 12.35 -2.74 20.96
C ALA A 81 12.08 -4.11 21.62
N GLY A 82 12.92 -5.12 21.38
CA GLY A 82 12.81 -6.47 21.93
C GLY A 82 11.99 -7.45 21.09
N PHE A 83 11.55 -7.05 19.90
CA PHE A 83 10.76 -7.88 18.98
C PHE A 83 11.57 -8.24 17.73
N GLY A 84 12.04 -9.48 17.63
CA GLY A 84 12.72 -9.94 16.42
C GLY A 84 11.73 -10.20 15.27
N LEU A 85 11.73 -9.35 14.24
CA LEU A 85 11.00 -9.62 13.00
C LEU A 85 11.89 -10.39 12.01
N THR A 86 11.29 -11.32 11.27
CA THR A 86 11.99 -11.98 10.16
C THR A 86 12.18 -11.00 9.00
N GLY A 87 13.15 -11.27 8.11
CA GLY A 87 13.35 -10.47 6.90
C GLY A 87 12.10 -10.45 6.01
N PHE A 88 11.38 -11.57 5.93
CA PHE A 88 10.10 -11.65 5.22
C PHE A 88 9.04 -10.74 5.84
N ALA A 89 8.82 -10.81 7.16
CA ALA A 89 7.82 -10.00 7.84
C ALA A 89 8.13 -8.50 7.76
N SER A 90 9.42 -8.15 7.88
CA SER A 90 9.87 -6.75 7.79
C SER A 90 9.71 -6.21 6.36
N GLY A 91 10.05 -7.01 5.36
CA GLY A 91 9.81 -6.68 3.96
C GLY A 91 8.32 -6.52 3.64
N LEU A 92 7.48 -7.43 4.14
CA LEU A 92 6.03 -7.37 3.98
C LEU A 92 5.46 -6.09 4.60
N LEU A 93 5.79 -5.79 5.86
CA LEU A 93 5.33 -4.57 6.53
C LEU A 93 5.77 -3.31 5.80
N ALA A 94 7.04 -3.21 5.40
CA ALA A 94 7.54 -2.05 4.66
C ALA A 94 6.79 -1.87 3.33
N LEU A 95 6.56 -2.94 2.58
CA LEU A 95 5.82 -2.90 1.33
C LEU A 95 4.35 -2.51 1.55
N VAL A 96 3.70 -3.02 2.60
CA VAL A 96 2.31 -2.68 2.93
C VAL A 96 2.16 -1.21 3.28
N LEU A 97 3.05 -0.67 4.10
CA LEU A 97 3.02 0.74 4.49
C LEU A 97 3.32 1.63 3.28
N GLN A 98 4.41 1.36 2.56
CA GLN A 98 4.79 2.12 1.38
C GLN A 98 3.67 2.15 0.32
N ASN A 99 3.19 0.98 -0.09
CA ASN A 99 2.17 0.87 -1.12
C ASN A 99 0.80 1.35 -0.62
N GLY A 100 0.48 1.17 0.66
CA GLY A 100 -0.75 1.69 1.24
C GLY A 100 -0.86 3.21 1.14
N GLY A 101 0.26 3.94 1.26
CA GLY A 101 0.30 5.39 1.01
C GLY A 101 0.02 5.77 -0.44
N TYR A 102 0.62 5.05 -1.41
CA TYR A 102 0.32 5.25 -2.83
C TYR A 102 -1.12 4.88 -3.19
N ILE A 103 -1.61 3.75 -2.69
CA ILE A 103 -2.98 3.28 -2.93
C ILE A 103 -4.00 4.22 -2.30
N ALA A 104 -3.74 4.78 -1.12
CA ALA A 104 -4.63 5.77 -0.51
C ALA A 104 -4.85 6.99 -1.41
N GLU A 105 -3.79 7.47 -2.07
CA GLU A 105 -3.88 8.57 -3.03
C GLU A 105 -4.55 8.17 -4.34
N ILE A 106 -4.38 6.92 -4.79
CA ILE A 106 -5.12 6.37 -5.93
C ILE A 106 -6.62 6.33 -5.61
N TYR A 107 -7.03 5.82 -4.45
CA TYR A 107 -8.43 5.82 -4.03
C TYR A 107 -9.00 7.23 -3.94
N ARG A 108 -8.30 8.14 -3.25
CA ARG A 108 -8.73 9.54 -3.10
C ARG A 108 -8.90 10.20 -4.47
N SER A 109 -7.90 10.09 -5.34
CA SER A 109 -7.95 10.67 -6.69
C SER A 109 -9.04 10.04 -7.55
N GLY A 110 -9.29 8.74 -7.39
CA GLY A 110 -10.39 8.04 -8.05
C GLY A 110 -11.75 8.58 -7.62
N ILE A 111 -11.96 8.78 -6.32
CA ILE A 111 -13.22 9.33 -5.80
C ILE A 111 -13.40 10.81 -6.22
N GLU A 112 -12.34 11.61 -6.14
CA GLU A 112 -12.38 13.02 -6.54
C GLU A 112 -12.52 13.22 -8.06
N SER A 113 -12.20 12.20 -8.87
CA SER A 113 -12.37 12.25 -10.32
C SER A 113 -13.84 12.20 -10.76
N VAL A 114 -14.75 11.81 -9.87
CA VAL A 114 -16.19 11.80 -10.15
C VAL A 114 -16.68 13.21 -10.43
N SER A 115 -17.34 13.41 -11.57
CA SER A 115 -17.82 14.73 -11.98
C SER A 115 -18.81 15.30 -10.98
N VAL A 116 -18.62 16.58 -10.62
CA VAL A 116 -19.57 17.33 -9.80
C VAL A 116 -21.00 17.27 -10.37
N LYS A 117 -21.15 17.23 -11.70
CA LYS A 117 -22.45 17.10 -12.37
C LYS A 117 -23.18 15.80 -12.02
N GLN A 118 -22.46 14.69 -11.82
CA GLN A 118 -23.08 13.44 -11.39
C GLN A 118 -23.57 13.52 -9.95
N VAL A 119 -22.79 14.14 -9.08
CA VAL A 119 -23.17 14.37 -7.68
C VAL A 119 -24.36 15.34 -7.57
N GLU A 120 -24.36 16.42 -8.34
CA GLU A 120 -25.47 17.38 -8.42
C GLU A 120 -26.74 16.75 -9.04
N GLY A 121 -26.60 15.91 -10.06
CA GLY A 121 -27.70 15.16 -10.66
C GLY A 121 -28.38 14.22 -9.66
N GLY A 122 -27.60 13.48 -8.87
CA GLY A 122 -28.16 12.65 -7.79
C GLY A 122 -28.88 13.48 -6.73
N LYS A 123 -28.29 14.60 -6.30
CA LYS A 123 -28.93 15.53 -5.35
C LYS A 123 -30.24 16.12 -5.88
N ALA A 124 -30.34 16.44 -7.18
CA ALA A 124 -31.56 16.91 -7.81
C ALA A 124 -32.68 15.84 -7.82
N LEU A 125 -32.31 14.56 -7.78
CA LEU A 125 -33.24 13.43 -7.62
C LEU A 125 -33.55 13.11 -6.13
N GLY A 126 -33.08 13.93 -5.19
CA GLY A 126 -33.30 13.73 -3.75
C GLY A 126 -32.35 12.73 -3.09
N MET A 127 -31.30 12.28 -3.78
CA MET A 127 -30.32 11.33 -3.24
C MET A 127 -29.37 11.99 -2.23
N SER A 128 -29.00 11.26 -1.18
CA SER A 128 -27.87 11.67 -0.33
C SER A 128 -26.54 11.47 -1.06
N TYR A 129 -25.46 12.05 -0.53
CA TYR A 129 -24.11 11.87 -1.11
C TYR A 129 -23.71 10.39 -1.21
N TRP A 130 -24.07 9.58 -0.21
CA TRP A 130 -23.73 8.16 -0.18
C TRP A 130 -24.57 7.34 -1.15
N ASP A 131 -25.84 7.68 -1.31
CA ASP A 131 -26.69 7.04 -2.32
C ASP A 131 -26.14 7.32 -3.72
N ALA A 132 -25.78 8.58 -4.02
CA ALA A 132 -25.20 8.98 -5.29
C ALA A 132 -23.86 8.29 -5.55
N MET A 133 -22.98 8.22 -4.54
CA MET A 133 -21.66 7.58 -4.66
C MET A 133 -21.76 6.06 -4.84
N SER A 134 -22.82 5.41 -4.35
CA SER A 134 -23.00 3.96 -4.49
C SER A 134 -23.42 3.49 -5.89
N LEU A 135 -23.85 4.43 -6.76
CA LEU A 135 -24.34 4.15 -8.11
C LEU A 135 -23.35 4.51 -9.23
N VAL A 136 -22.21 5.12 -8.86
CA VAL A 136 -21.14 5.53 -9.78
C VAL A 136 -20.00 4.52 -9.72
#